data_AF-A0A7C4M4K9-F1
#
_entry.id   AF-A0A7C4M4K9-F1
#
_cell.length_a   1.000
_cell.length_b   1.000
_cell.length_c   1.000
_cell.angle_alpha   90.00
_cell.angle_beta   90.00
_cell.angle_gamma   90.00
#
_symmetry.space_group_name_H-M   'P 1'
#
loop_
_entity.id
_entity.type
_entity.pdbx_description
1 polymer ?
#
loop_
_entity_poly.entity_id
_entity_poly.type
_entity_poly.pdbx_seq_one_letter_code
_entity_poly.pdbx_strand_id
1 'polypeptide(L)'
;EFNEGLSTRRAAYIMFPQAVPRKAVIDPSICLYLTRKTCRVCEKFCPAQAINWNDTEKVISINVDAVIVATGYKFVDPRHPALSAYGWGKYQNVYTNIEFERLLDARGPTGGELLRRSDKKHPKRIVFIQCVGSRDYRVNRYCSAYCCMASIKQAVLAKEHEPGVDVVILYMDIRAFGKGFQEFYERAIEEFGIRFIRGRPSKIVEDPDTRNLIIYYENTLKGTIEKIETDMVVLALGIVPNPPDFMRRLGLVEPDGRIKIKDPSDPITTPIDGLFIAGMLAGPKDIPDSVAQGSAVAIRVMQHILGKKIEVVAL
;
A
#
# COMPACT_ATOMS: atom_id res chain seq x y z
N GLU A 1 -4.30 -12.72 1.70
CA GLU A 1 -4.39 -11.28 2.00
C GLU A 1 -3.01 -10.66 2.14
N PHE A 2 -2.21 -10.99 3.17
CA PHE A 2 -0.90 -10.36 3.41
C PHE A 2 0.07 -10.41 2.21
N ASN A 3 0.08 -11.51 1.46
CA ASN A 3 0.89 -11.66 0.24
C ASN A 3 0.14 -11.21 -1.04
N GLU A 4 -0.89 -10.35 -0.94
CA GLU A 4 -1.62 -9.81 -2.10
C GLU A 4 -2.16 -10.88 -3.07
N GLY A 5 -2.55 -12.04 -2.54
CA GLY A 5 -3.06 -13.17 -3.34
C GLY A 5 -1.99 -13.96 -4.10
N LEU A 6 -0.69 -13.65 -3.92
CA LEU A 6 0.43 -14.35 -4.55
C LEU A 6 0.71 -15.74 -3.96
N SER A 7 0.22 -16.03 -2.76
CA SER A 7 0.33 -17.35 -2.14
C SER A 7 -0.94 -17.74 -1.40
N THR A 8 -1.09 -19.04 -1.19
CA THR A 8 -2.13 -19.59 -0.32
C THR A 8 -1.66 -19.63 1.12
N ARG A 9 -2.62 -19.70 2.05
CA ARG A 9 -2.39 -19.97 3.48
C ARG A 9 -3.40 -21.00 3.96
N ARG A 10 -3.11 -21.62 5.10
CA ARG A 10 -4.06 -22.50 5.79
C ARG A 10 -5.12 -21.68 6.54
N ALA A 11 -6.22 -22.32 6.91
CA ALA A 11 -7.29 -21.69 7.70
C ALA A 11 -6.81 -21.28 9.10
N ALA A 12 -5.98 -22.09 9.75
CA ALA A 12 -5.23 -21.71 10.95
C ALA A 12 -3.85 -21.18 10.53
N TYR A 13 -3.53 -19.93 10.87
CA TYR A 13 -2.31 -19.27 10.39
C TYR A 13 -1.83 -18.18 11.36
N ILE A 14 -0.55 -17.81 11.22
CA ILE A 14 0.02 -16.57 11.75
C ILE A 14 0.19 -15.63 10.56
N MET A 15 -0.23 -14.37 10.68
CA MET A 15 -0.31 -13.45 9.54
C MET A 15 1.02 -13.31 8.77
N PHE A 16 2.12 -13.15 9.51
CA PHE A 16 3.48 -13.15 8.99
C PHE A 16 4.46 -13.54 10.11
N PRO A 17 5.71 -13.93 9.81
CA PRO A 17 6.59 -14.54 10.82
C PRO A 17 6.92 -13.65 12.04
N GLN A 18 6.89 -12.32 11.89
CA GLN A 18 7.18 -11.32 12.93
C GLN A 18 5.91 -10.68 13.52
N ALA A 19 4.73 -11.26 13.32
CA ALA A 19 3.48 -10.70 13.81
C ALA A 19 3.51 -10.47 15.33
N VAL A 20 2.97 -9.32 15.77
CA VAL A 20 2.81 -8.96 17.18
C VAL A 20 1.33 -8.64 17.46
N PRO A 21 0.67 -9.35 18.39
CA PRO A 21 1.16 -10.53 19.11
C PRO A 21 1.40 -11.72 18.16
N ARG A 22 2.40 -12.55 18.46
CA ARG A 22 2.72 -13.75 17.66
C ARG A 22 1.76 -14.89 17.98
N LYS A 23 0.48 -14.70 17.67
CA LYS A 23 -0.60 -15.65 17.91
C LYS A 23 -1.19 -16.12 16.58
N ALA A 24 -1.56 -17.40 16.54
CA ALA A 24 -2.30 -17.94 15.43
C ALA A 24 -3.78 -17.54 15.54
N VAL A 25 -4.42 -17.38 14.39
CA VAL A 25 -5.86 -17.16 14.25
C VAL A 25 -6.46 -18.23 13.35
N ILE A 26 -7.74 -18.52 13.54
CA ILE A 26 -8.50 -19.42 12.67
C ILE A 26 -9.46 -18.56 11.86
N ASP A 27 -9.34 -18.62 10.53
CA ASP A 27 -10.25 -17.96 9.62
C ASP A 27 -11.59 -18.72 9.56
N PRO A 28 -12.70 -18.12 10.04
CA PRO A 28 -14.00 -18.78 10.06
C PRO A 28 -14.58 -19.02 8.66
N SER A 29 -14.18 -18.24 7.66
CA SER A 29 -14.69 -18.36 6.29
C SER A 29 -14.14 -19.57 5.52
N ILE A 30 -12.98 -20.07 5.93
CA ILE A 30 -12.28 -21.19 5.26
C ILE A 30 -12.26 -22.45 6.13
N CYS A 31 -12.30 -22.30 7.46
CA CYS A 31 -12.19 -23.43 8.39
C CYS A 31 -13.34 -24.44 8.20
N LEU A 32 -13.01 -25.68 7.85
CA LEU A 32 -13.97 -26.76 7.64
C LEU A 32 -14.76 -27.13 8.91
N TYR A 33 -14.19 -26.92 10.10
CA TYR A 33 -14.94 -27.08 11.34
C TYR A 33 -16.04 -26.03 11.47
N LEU A 34 -15.69 -24.76 11.27
CA LEU A 34 -16.59 -23.64 11.53
C LEU A 34 -17.68 -23.57 10.45
N THR A 35 -17.35 -23.94 9.21
CA THR A 35 -18.28 -23.94 8.07
C THR A 35 -19.10 -25.23 7.95
N ARG A 36 -18.50 -26.41 8.16
CA ARG A 36 -19.14 -27.72 7.88
C ARG A 36 -19.14 -28.71 9.04
N LYS A 37 -18.49 -28.37 10.16
CA LYS A 37 -18.37 -29.23 11.37
C LYS A 37 -17.65 -30.56 11.13
N THR A 38 -16.76 -30.65 10.13
CA THR A 38 -16.15 -31.93 9.69
C THR A 38 -14.68 -32.16 10.06
N CYS A 39 -13.94 -31.13 10.48
CA CYS A 39 -12.49 -31.26 10.73
C CYS A 39 -12.12 -30.68 12.10
N ARG A 40 -11.30 -31.36 12.91
CA ARG A 40 -10.70 -30.79 14.13
C ARG A 40 -9.22 -31.15 14.30
N VAL A 41 -8.57 -31.49 13.19
CA VAL A 41 -7.19 -32.03 13.18
C VAL A 41 -6.20 -31.08 13.87
N CYS A 42 -6.39 -29.76 13.74
CA CYS A 42 -5.52 -28.76 14.37
C CYS A 42 -5.48 -28.85 15.91
N GLU A 43 -6.54 -29.33 16.59
CA GLU A 43 -6.52 -29.50 18.05
C GLU A 43 -5.49 -30.55 18.48
N LYS A 44 -5.49 -31.69 17.77
CA LYS A 44 -4.59 -32.81 18.04
C LYS A 44 -3.11 -32.42 17.92
N PHE A 45 -2.80 -31.53 16.98
CA PHE A 45 -1.43 -31.10 16.70
C PHE A 45 -1.05 -29.79 17.39
N CYS A 46 -1.93 -29.20 18.22
CA CYS A 46 -1.62 -27.99 18.97
C CYS A 46 -0.97 -28.35 20.32
N PRO A 47 0.37 -28.23 20.48
CA PRO A 47 1.02 -28.57 21.74
C PRO A 47 0.59 -27.65 22.89
N ALA A 48 0.22 -26.40 22.58
CA ALA A 48 -0.26 -25.43 23.57
C ALA A 48 -1.72 -25.67 24.00
N GLN A 49 -2.44 -26.60 23.35
CA GLN A 49 -3.86 -26.85 23.58
C GLN A 49 -4.72 -25.57 23.57
N ALA A 50 -4.32 -24.59 22.75
CA ALA A 50 -4.86 -23.23 22.79
C ALA A 50 -6.12 -23.04 21.92
N ILE A 51 -6.54 -24.05 21.17
CA ILE A 51 -7.70 -23.94 20.28
C ILE A 51 -8.97 -23.99 21.11
N ASN A 52 -9.74 -22.91 21.08
CA ASN A 52 -11.03 -22.80 21.74
C ASN A 52 -12.12 -22.52 20.69
N TRP A 53 -12.95 -23.51 20.39
CA TRP A 53 -14.04 -23.37 19.42
C TRP A 53 -15.23 -22.55 19.92
N ASN A 54 -15.31 -22.31 21.23
CA ASN A 54 -16.34 -21.49 21.83
C ASN A 54 -15.87 -20.04 22.00
N ASP A 55 -14.69 -19.67 21.49
CA ASP A 55 -14.23 -18.29 21.46
C ASP A 55 -15.02 -17.52 20.40
N THR A 56 -15.98 -16.74 20.86
CA THR A 56 -16.85 -15.91 20.02
C THR A 56 -16.49 -14.45 20.15
N GLU A 57 -17.01 -13.64 19.22
CA GLU A 57 -16.95 -12.18 19.31
C GLU A 57 -17.45 -11.70 20.68
N LYS A 58 -16.71 -10.75 21.27
CA LYS A 58 -17.05 -10.11 22.54
C LYS A 58 -17.11 -8.61 22.32
N VAL A 59 -18.23 -8.01 22.72
CA VAL A 59 -18.37 -6.56 22.76
C VAL A 59 -17.82 -6.07 24.10
N ILE A 60 -16.76 -5.26 24.05
CA ILE A 60 -16.13 -4.68 25.23
C ILE A 60 -16.41 -3.18 25.22
N SER A 61 -17.03 -2.67 26.28
CA SER A 61 -17.27 -1.25 26.47
C SER A 61 -16.09 -0.63 27.23
N ILE A 62 -15.49 0.40 26.66
CA ILE A 62 -14.37 1.13 27.27
C ILE A 62 -14.73 2.62 27.28
N ASN A 63 -14.67 3.24 28.45
CA ASN A 63 -14.83 4.69 28.58
C ASN A 63 -13.49 5.36 28.31
N VAL A 64 -13.46 6.27 27.34
CA VAL A 64 -12.26 7.01 26.93
C VAL A 64 -12.57 8.49 26.77
N ASP A 65 -11.61 9.35 27.10
CA ASP A 65 -11.74 10.81 26.96
C ASP A 65 -11.49 11.30 25.53
N ALA A 66 -10.75 10.50 24.75
CA ALA A 66 -10.35 10.81 23.37
C ALA A 66 -10.15 9.53 22.55
N VAL A 67 -10.34 9.66 21.23
CA VAL A 67 -10.15 8.60 20.24
C VAL A 67 -9.18 9.08 19.16
N ILE A 68 -8.17 8.26 18.86
CA ILE A 68 -7.26 8.48 17.72
C ILE A 68 -7.58 7.44 16.65
N VAL A 69 -7.87 7.89 15.43
CA VAL A 69 -8.05 7.00 14.29
C VAL A 69 -6.77 6.99 13.45
N ALA A 70 -6.10 5.85 13.42
CA ALA A 70 -4.84 5.64 12.70
C ALA A 70 -4.94 4.43 11.73
N THR A 71 -6.09 4.27 11.07
CA THR A 71 -6.39 3.12 10.19
C THR A 71 -5.69 3.18 8.82
N GLY A 72 -4.84 4.19 8.61
CA GLY A 72 -3.98 4.31 7.45
C GLY A 72 -4.74 4.53 6.14
N TYR A 73 -4.37 3.74 5.14
CA TYR A 73 -4.79 3.91 3.75
C TYR A 73 -5.20 2.58 3.13
N LYS A 74 -5.77 2.67 1.94
CA LYS A 74 -5.94 1.56 1.00
C LYS A 74 -5.38 1.96 -0.36
N PHE A 75 -4.88 0.99 -1.12
CA PHE A 75 -4.54 1.22 -2.51
C PHE A 75 -5.81 1.48 -3.33
N VAL A 76 -5.68 2.30 -4.37
CA VAL A 76 -6.69 2.38 -5.42
C VAL A 76 -6.82 1.01 -6.07
N ASP A 77 -8.05 0.55 -6.27
CA ASP A 77 -8.30 -0.76 -6.87
C ASP A 77 -7.77 -0.78 -8.32
N PRO A 78 -6.79 -1.65 -8.64
CA PRO A 78 -6.24 -1.73 -10.00
C PRO A 78 -7.28 -2.19 -11.04
N ARG A 79 -8.42 -2.75 -10.62
CA ARG A 79 -9.54 -3.16 -11.49
C ARG A 79 -10.46 -2.00 -11.87
N HIS A 80 -10.23 -0.80 -11.33
CA HIS A 80 -11.05 0.36 -11.66
C HIS A 80 -11.11 0.55 -13.18
N PRO A 81 -12.31 0.75 -13.80
CA PRO A 81 -12.44 0.78 -15.27
C PRO A 81 -11.51 1.76 -15.98
N ALA A 82 -11.27 2.93 -15.38
CA ALA A 82 -10.35 3.94 -15.92
C ALA A 82 -8.86 3.50 -15.97
N LEU A 83 -8.49 2.41 -15.30
CA LEU A 83 -7.14 1.83 -15.26
C LEU A 83 -7.00 0.57 -16.13
N SER A 84 -8.08 0.14 -16.79
CA SER A 84 -8.13 -1.06 -17.64
C SER A 84 -7.07 -1.10 -18.74
N ALA A 85 -6.62 0.06 -19.22
CA ALA A 85 -5.54 0.18 -20.21
C ALA A 85 -4.19 -0.37 -19.73
N TYR A 86 -4.00 -0.55 -18.42
CA TYR A 86 -2.80 -1.16 -17.84
C TYR A 86 -2.89 -2.67 -17.68
N GLY A 87 -4.06 -3.28 -17.90
CA GLY A 87 -4.21 -4.73 -18.02
C GLY A 87 -3.90 -5.55 -16.77
N TRP A 88 -3.91 -4.96 -15.57
CA TRP A 88 -3.78 -5.72 -14.32
C TRP A 88 -4.92 -6.74 -14.18
N GLY A 89 -4.60 -7.96 -13.77
CA GLY A 89 -5.53 -9.09 -13.69
C GLY A 89 -5.86 -9.75 -15.03
N LYS A 90 -5.65 -9.06 -16.16
CA LYS A 90 -5.73 -9.64 -17.51
C LYS A 90 -4.39 -10.26 -17.92
N TYR A 91 -3.31 -9.50 -17.75
CA TYR A 91 -1.96 -9.92 -18.11
C TYR A 91 -1.21 -10.41 -16.89
N GLN A 92 -0.63 -11.61 -16.98
CA GLN A 92 -0.04 -12.27 -15.83
C GLN A 92 1.19 -11.52 -15.31
N ASN A 93 1.95 -10.87 -16.19
CA ASN A 93 3.20 -10.19 -15.85
C ASN A 93 3.01 -8.70 -15.50
N VAL A 94 1.77 -8.24 -15.28
CA VAL A 94 1.46 -6.92 -14.71
C VAL A 94 1.20 -7.08 -13.20
N TYR A 95 1.96 -6.33 -12.41
CA TYR A 95 1.92 -6.34 -10.95
C TYR A 95 1.60 -4.95 -10.44
N THR A 96 1.01 -4.85 -9.27
CA THR A 96 1.01 -3.64 -8.46
C THR A 96 2.33 -3.51 -7.72
N ASN A 97 2.69 -2.30 -7.29
CA ASN A 97 3.88 -2.09 -6.49
C ASN A 97 3.83 -2.82 -5.14
N ILE A 98 2.66 -3.05 -4.55
CA ILE A 98 2.55 -3.84 -3.30
C ILE A 98 2.74 -5.34 -3.56
N GLU A 99 2.22 -5.88 -4.67
CA GLU A 99 2.53 -7.25 -5.09
C GLU A 99 4.04 -7.41 -5.33
N PHE A 100 4.68 -6.41 -5.93
CA PHE A 100 6.13 -6.40 -6.15
C PHE A 100 6.93 -6.33 -4.84
N GLU A 101 6.50 -5.55 -3.83
CA GLU A 101 7.09 -5.61 -2.48
C GLU A 101 7.05 -7.03 -1.91
N ARG A 102 5.91 -7.71 -2.06
CA ARG A 102 5.78 -9.08 -1.55
C ARG A 102 6.75 -10.02 -2.26
N LEU A 103 6.96 -9.89 -3.58
CA LEU A 103 7.94 -10.70 -4.31
C LEU A 103 9.38 -10.49 -3.83
N LEU A 104 9.77 -9.23 -3.60
CA LEU A 104 11.11 -8.88 -3.11
C LEU A 104 11.36 -9.29 -1.65
N ASP A 105 10.31 -9.47 -0.85
CA ASP A 105 10.46 -9.89 0.54
C ASP A 105 11.04 -11.32 0.62
N ALA A 106 12.15 -11.49 1.33
CA ALA A 106 12.78 -12.79 1.59
C ALA A 106 11.84 -13.79 2.31
N ARG A 107 10.80 -13.29 2.99
CA ARG A 107 9.73 -14.09 3.63
C ARG A 107 8.42 -14.05 2.83
N GLY A 108 8.49 -13.50 1.63
CA GLY A 108 7.42 -13.43 0.66
C GLY A 108 7.12 -14.76 -0.02
N PRO A 109 6.14 -14.76 -0.93
CA PRO A 109 5.67 -15.95 -1.65
C PRO A 109 6.75 -16.60 -2.54
N THR A 110 7.77 -15.85 -2.95
CA THR A 110 8.87 -16.33 -3.80
C THR A 110 10.21 -16.36 -3.06
N GLY A 111 10.23 -16.18 -1.74
CA GLY A 111 11.47 -16.17 -0.97
C GLY A 111 12.45 -15.06 -1.35
N GLY A 112 11.98 -13.97 -1.96
CA GLY A 112 12.80 -12.86 -2.46
C GLY A 112 13.17 -12.98 -3.95
N GLU A 113 12.83 -14.08 -4.62
CA GLU A 113 13.14 -14.24 -6.05
C GLU A 113 12.18 -13.44 -6.93
N LEU A 114 12.75 -12.70 -7.89
CA LEU A 114 12.00 -11.94 -8.89
C LEU A 114 11.58 -12.83 -10.06
N LEU A 115 10.44 -13.50 -9.92
CA LEU A 115 9.93 -14.43 -10.94
C LEU A 115 8.66 -13.90 -11.62
N ARG A 116 8.63 -13.98 -12.95
CA ARG A 116 7.42 -13.77 -13.75
C ARG A 116 6.33 -14.75 -13.34
N ARG A 117 5.08 -14.29 -13.25
CA ARG A 117 3.92 -15.13 -12.87
C ARG A 117 3.63 -16.17 -13.95
N SER A 118 3.85 -15.82 -15.21
CA SER A 118 3.53 -16.65 -16.38
C SER A 118 4.39 -17.89 -16.54
N ASP A 119 5.71 -17.75 -16.43
CA ASP A 119 6.66 -18.82 -16.76
C ASP A 119 7.70 -19.07 -15.67
N LYS A 120 7.62 -18.35 -14.54
CA LYS A 120 8.55 -18.44 -13.41
C LYS A 120 10.00 -18.14 -13.78
N LYS A 121 10.24 -17.37 -14.85
CA LYS A 121 11.60 -16.92 -15.21
C LYS A 121 11.92 -15.56 -14.60
N HIS A 122 13.21 -15.29 -14.45
CA HIS A 122 13.72 -13.99 -14.05
C HIS A 122 13.48 -12.97 -15.18
N PRO A 123 12.96 -11.77 -14.89
CA PRO A 123 12.77 -10.73 -15.89
C PRO A 123 14.12 -10.13 -16.29
N LYS A 124 14.34 -9.94 -17.59
CA LYS A 124 15.50 -9.21 -18.11
C LYS A 124 15.22 -7.71 -18.18
N ARG A 125 13.94 -7.32 -18.25
CA ARG A 125 13.50 -5.93 -18.15
C ARG A 125 12.26 -5.77 -17.27
N ILE A 126 12.26 -4.71 -16.46
CA ILE A 126 11.13 -4.29 -15.63
C ILE A 126 10.80 -2.83 -15.94
N VAL A 127 9.52 -2.53 -16.16
CA VAL A 127 9.05 -1.14 -16.30
C VAL A 127 8.08 -0.79 -15.18
N PHE A 128 8.42 0.24 -14.41
CA PHE A 128 7.56 0.86 -13.41
C PHE A 128 6.74 1.99 -14.06
N ILE A 129 5.44 2.04 -13.75
CA ILE A 129 4.54 3.09 -14.25
C ILE A 129 4.07 3.93 -13.06
N GLN A 130 4.42 5.21 -13.07
CA GLN A 130 4.02 6.16 -12.03
C GLN A 130 2.57 6.62 -12.15
N CYS A 131 2.03 7.13 -11.04
CA CYS A 131 0.73 7.80 -10.98
C CYS A 131 -0.44 6.91 -11.44
N VAL A 132 -0.38 5.59 -11.20
CA VAL A 132 -1.48 4.69 -11.56
C VAL A 132 -2.59 4.86 -10.53
N GLY A 133 -3.69 5.52 -10.92
CA GLY A 133 -4.76 5.86 -9.98
C GLY A 133 -4.43 7.03 -9.05
N SER A 134 -3.48 7.88 -9.42
CA SER A 134 -3.22 9.18 -8.79
C SER A 134 -3.09 10.24 -9.87
N ARG A 135 -3.39 11.51 -9.56
CA ARG A 135 -3.34 12.61 -10.54
C ARG A 135 -4.14 12.27 -11.81
N ASP A 136 -5.25 11.56 -11.63
CA ASP A 136 -6.19 11.16 -12.67
C ASP A 136 -7.59 11.60 -12.26
N TYR A 137 -8.17 12.56 -13.00
CA TYR A 137 -9.49 13.11 -12.70
C TYR A 137 -10.63 12.09 -12.68
N ARG A 138 -10.44 10.93 -13.31
CA ARG A 138 -11.42 9.85 -13.40
C ARG A 138 -11.38 8.91 -12.20
N VAL A 139 -10.34 8.98 -11.36
CA VAL A 139 -10.09 8.05 -10.26
C VAL A 139 -9.74 8.78 -8.97
N ASN A 140 -8.64 9.52 -8.99
CA ASN A 140 -8.12 10.24 -7.83
C ASN A 140 -7.27 11.44 -8.30
N ARG A 141 -7.70 12.64 -7.94
CA ARG A 141 -7.14 13.90 -8.44
C ARG A 141 -5.80 14.27 -7.79
N TYR A 142 -5.51 13.77 -6.60
CA TYR A 142 -4.32 14.17 -5.85
C TYR A 142 -3.13 13.25 -6.11
N CYS A 143 -1.94 13.75 -5.74
CA CYS A 143 -0.73 12.96 -5.69
C CYS A 143 -0.75 12.08 -4.43
N SER A 144 -0.32 10.83 -4.56
CA SER A 144 -0.20 9.91 -3.44
C SER A 144 1.09 10.05 -2.63
N ALA A 145 1.97 11.01 -2.98
CA ALA A 145 3.19 11.42 -2.27
C ALA A 145 4.31 10.36 -2.10
N TYR A 146 3.98 9.07 -2.01
CA TYR A 146 4.95 8.00 -1.74
C TYR A 146 5.47 7.31 -3.01
N CYS A 147 4.66 7.27 -4.09
CA CYS A 147 4.82 6.30 -5.18
C CYS A 147 6.13 6.46 -5.98
N CYS A 148 6.60 7.70 -6.18
CA CYS A 148 7.88 7.95 -6.86
C CYS A 148 9.03 7.31 -6.10
N MET A 149 9.16 7.60 -4.80
CA MET A 149 10.24 7.10 -3.97
C MET A 149 10.14 5.59 -3.73
N ALA A 150 8.93 5.07 -3.54
CA ALA A 150 8.71 3.63 -3.43
C ALA A 150 9.16 2.90 -4.70
N SER A 151 8.88 3.45 -5.88
CA SER A 151 9.28 2.83 -7.15
C SER A 151 10.79 2.92 -7.39
N ILE A 152 11.43 4.05 -7.03
CA ILE A 152 12.89 4.19 -7.12
C ILE A 152 13.56 3.16 -6.18
N LYS A 153 13.05 3.01 -4.95
CA LYS A 153 13.52 1.99 -4.01
C LYS A 153 13.36 0.58 -4.59
N GLN A 154 12.18 0.25 -5.10
CA GLN A 154 11.91 -1.05 -5.70
C GLN A 154 12.78 -1.32 -6.93
N ALA A 155 13.06 -0.31 -7.75
CA ALA A 155 13.95 -0.41 -8.89
C ALA A 155 15.40 -0.70 -8.49
N VAL A 156 15.89 -0.01 -7.45
CA VAL A 156 17.23 -0.26 -6.86
C VAL A 156 17.31 -1.69 -6.31
N LEU A 157 16.31 -2.10 -5.51
CA LEU A 157 16.26 -3.46 -4.98
C LEU A 157 16.20 -4.50 -6.10
N ALA A 158 15.48 -4.24 -7.19
CA ALA A 158 15.44 -5.14 -8.33
C ALA A 158 16.81 -5.33 -8.98
N LYS A 159 17.60 -4.25 -9.12
CA LYS A 159 18.98 -4.30 -9.61
C LYS A 159 19.91 -5.10 -8.70
N GLU A 160 19.71 -5.01 -7.39
CA GLU A 160 20.49 -5.77 -6.39
C GLU A 160 20.14 -7.27 -6.41
N HIS A 161 18.85 -7.62 -6.57
CA HIS A 161 18.39 -9.01 -6.59
C HIS A 161 18.64 -9.70 -7.93
N GLU A 162 18.57 -8.96 -9.04
CA GLU A 162 18.78 -9.47 -10.40
C GLU A 162 19.87 -8.65 -11.11
N PRO A 163 21.16 -8.97 -10.92
CA PRO A 163 22.24 -8.27 -11.59
C PRO A 163 22.09 -8.32 -13.11
N GLY A 164 22.03 -7.15 -13.75
CA GLY A 164 21.88 -7.01 -15.21
C GLY A 164 20.45 -6.80 -15.70
N VAL A 165 19.44 -6.83 -14.83
CA VAL A 165 18.07 -6.44 -15.21
C VAL A 165 18.04 -4.98 -15.69
N ASP A 166 17.38 -4.71 -16.81
CA ASP A 166 17.13 -3.36 -17.31
C ASP A 166 15.88 -2.79 -16.64
N VAL A 167 16.00 -1.64 -15.98
CA VAL A 167 14.88 -1.05 -15.22
C VAL A 167 14.56 0.33 -15.75
N VAL A 168 13.28 0.54 -16.03
CA VAL A 168 12.74 1.80 -16.56
C VAL A 168 11.62 2.30 -15.66
N ILE A 169 11.62 3.60 -15.38
CA ILE A 169 10.52 4.28 -14.69
C ILE A 169 9.87 5.27 -15.65
N LEU A 170 8.61 5.02 -15.99
CA LEU A 170 7.75 5.91 -16.78
C LEU A 170 7.02 6.88 -15.86
N TYR A 171 7.27 8.18 -16.01
CA TYR A 171 6.82 9.20 -15.07
C TYR A 171 6.31 10.48 -15.74
N MET A 172 5.62 11.33 -14.97
CA MET A 172 5.28 12.71 -15.36
C MET A 172 6.25 13.70 -14.71
N ASP A 173 6.33 13.64 -13.38
CA ASP A 173 7.27 14.38 -12.55
C ASP A 173 7.82 13.44 -11.47
N ILE A 174 9.12 13.51 -11.19
CA ILE A 174 9.71 12.83 -10.02
C ILE A 174 9.53 13.75 -8.82
N ARG A 175 8.89 13.24 -7.77
CA ARG A 175 8.61 13.98 -6.53
C ARG A 175 9.48 13.44 -5.39
N ALA A 176 10.74 13.84 -5.40
CA ALA A 176 11.77 13.47 -4.42
C ALA A 176 11.98 14.60 -3.39
N PHE A 177 10.93 14.92 -2.61
CA PHE A 177 10.88 16.15 -1.80
C PHE A 177 11.35 16.00 -0.33
N GLY A 178 11.56 14.77 0.15
CA GLY A 178 12.05 14.50 1.50
C GLY A 178 13.56 14.68 1.62
N LYS A 179 14.07 14.77 2.85
CA LYS A 179 15.52 14.83 3.12
C LYS A 179 16.22 13.58 2.55
N GLY A 180 17.23 13.77 1.71
CA GLY A 180 17.96 12.66 1.09
C GLY A 180 17.26 12.03 -0.13
N PHE A 181 16.07 12.51 -0.51
CA PHE A 181 15.30 11.88 -1.59
C PHE A 181 15.85 12.22 -2.96
N GLN A 182 16.32 13.46 -3.16
CA GLN A 182 16.92 13.88 -4.41
C GLN A 182 18.24 13.13 -4.65
N GLU A 183 19.06 13.01 -3.62
CA GLU A 183 20.31 12.26 -3.62
C GLU A 183 20.05 10.77 -3.89
N PHE A 184 18.97 10.20 -3.34
CA PHE A 184 18.58 8.82 -3.64
C PHE A 184 18.11 8.64 -5.09
N TYR A 185 17.42 9.63 -5.66
CA TYR A 185 17.04 9.64 -7.07
C TYR A 185 18.26 9.75 -7.99
N GLU A 186 19.21 10.63 -7.68
CA GLU A 186 20.48 10.76 -8.42
C GLU A 186 21.28 9.47 -8.36
N ARG A 187 21.41 8.88 -7.16
CA ARG A 187 22.07 7.59 -6.96
C ARG A 187 21.45 6.47 -7.79
N ALA A 188 20.13 6.43 -7.90
CA ALA A 188 19.41 5.45 -8.71
C ALA A 188 19.81 5.53 -10.20
N ILE A 189 20.13 6.72 -10.70
CA ILE A 189 20.62 6.94 -12.06
C ILE A 189 22.09 6.56 -12.18
N GLU A 190 22.93 7.14 -11.32
CA GLU A 190 24.39 7.12 -11.46
C GLU A 190 24.99 5.76 -11.09
N GLU A 191 24.55 5.17 -9.97
CA GLU A 191 25.12 3.92 -9.45
C GLU A 191 24.38 2.68 -9.99
N PHE A 192 23.06 2.78 -10.17
CA PHE A 192 22.22 1.63 -10.56
C PHE A 192 21.79 1.63 -12.03
N GLY A 193 22.05 2.72 -12.78
CA GLY A 193 21.71 2.82 -14.19
C GLY A 193 20.22 2.71 -14.48
N ILE A 194 19.35 3.14 -13.55
CA ILE A 194 17.90 3.13 -13.74
C ILE A 194 17.52 4.23 -14.72
N ARG A 195 16.73 3.87 -15.74
CA ARG A 195 16.33 4.81 -16.80
C ARG A 195 15.00 5.48 -16.46
N PHE A 196 14.96 6.80 -16.52
CA PHE A 196 13.75 7.58 -16.30
C PHE A 196 13.28 8.14 -17.63
N ILE A 197 12.04 7.85 -18.01
CA ILE A 197 11.45 8.37 -19.24
C ILE A 197 10.18 9.14 -18.89
N ARG A 198 10.16 10.42 -19.28
CA ARG A 198 9.03 11.30 -19.03
C ARG A 198 7.92 11.03 -20.04
N GLY A 199 7.02 10.13 -19.67
CA GLY A 199 5.88 9.70 -20.46
C GLY A 199 4.88 8.94 -19.62
N ARG A 200 3.61 9.33 -19.70
CA ARG A 200 2.52 8.54 -19.11
C ARG A 200 2.04 7.53 -20.15
N PRO A 201 2.01 6.22 -19.85
CA PRO A 201 1.58 5.22 -20.82
C PRO A 201 0.12 5.37 -21.21
N SER A 202 -0.16 5.13 -22.49
CA SER A 202 -1.51 5.15 -23.05
C SER A 202 -2.18 3.78 -22.96
N LYS A 203 -1.44 2.70 -23.25
CA LYS A 203 -1.92 1.32 -23.15
C LYS A 203 -0.77 0.31 -23.00
N ILE A 204 -1.11 -0.86 -22.50
CA ILE A 204 -0.26 -2.05 -22.47
C ILE A 204 -0.95 -3.16 -23.28
N VAL A 205 -0.17 -3.86 -24.09
CA VAL A 205 -0.60 -5.09 -24.78
C VAL A 205 0.35 -6.23 -24.42
N GLU A 206 -0.14 -7.46 -24.42
CA GLU A 206 0.67 -8.66 -24.20
C GLU A 206 0.93 -9.35 -25.53
N ASP A 207 2.17 -9.77 -25.74
CA ASP A 207 2.56 -10.68 -26.81
C ASP A 207 2.05 -12.10 -26.47
N PRO A 208 1.22 -12.72 -27.32
CA PRO A 208 0.60 -14.00 -27.01
C PRO A 208 1.59 -15.17 -26.93
N ASP A 209 2.72 -15.08 -27.63
CA ASP A 209 3.71 -16.16 -27.75
C ASP A 209 4.71 -16.10 -26.60
N THR A 210 5.21 -14.90 -26.29
CA THR A 210 6.26 -14.70 -25.28
C THR A 210 5.72 -14.31 -23.91
N ARG A 211 4.46 -13.87 -23.83
CA ARG A 211 3.84 -13.22 -22.66
C ARG A 211 4.57 -11.95 -22.20
N ASN A 212 5.42 -11.37 -23.06
CA ASN A 212 6.02 -10.07 -22.81
C ASN A 212 4.98 -8.97 -22.96
N LEU A 213 5.26 -7.82 -22.36
CA LEU A 213 4.37 -6.66 -22.34
C LEU A 213 4.96 -5.55 -23.20
N ILE A 214 4.14 -4.98 -24.08
CA ILE A 214 4.50 -3.85 -24.92
C ILE A 214 3.74 -2.63 -24.43
N ILE A 215 4.48 -1.65 -23.92
CA ILE A 215 3.93 -0.40 -23.38
C ILE A 215 4.07 0.69 -24.43
N TYR A 216 2.96 1.34 -24.75
CA TYR A 216 2.92 2.52 -25.63
C TYR A 216 2.89 3.79 -24.78
N TYR A 217 3.78 4.73 -25.07
CA TYR A 217 3.86 6.00 -24.35
C TYR A 217 4.41 7.11 -25.26
N GLU A 218 4.11 8.36 -24.92
CA GLU A 218 4.76 9.52 -25.51
C GLU A 218 6.00 9.88 -24.68
N ASN A 219 7.16 9.97 -25.32
CA ASN A 219 8.35 10.54 -24.71
C ASN A 219 8.28 12.06 -24.85
N THR A 220 7.78 12.72 -23.81
CA THR A 220 7.49 14.16 -23.86
C THR A 220 8.75 15.03 -23.97
N LEU A 221 9.93 14.51 -23.63
CA LEU A 221 11.20 15.24 -23.81
C LEU A 221 11.70 15.19 -25.24
N LYS A 222 11.29 14.16 -26.01
CA LYS A 222 11.67 13.99 -27.42
C LYS A 222 10.55 14.36 -28.39
N GLY A 223 9.31 14.46 -27.92
CA GLY A 223 8.12 14.66 -28.77
C GLY A 223 7.80 13.45 -29.65
N THR A 224 8.17 12.23 -29.23
CA THR A 224 8.00 11.00 -30.01
C THR A 224 7.04 10.04 -29.34
N ILE A 225 6.25 9.32 -30.15
CA ILE A 225 5.48 8.16 -29.70
C ILE A 225 6.40 6.94 -29.78
N GLU A 226 6.65 6.32 -28.63
CA GLU A 226 7.56 5.18 -28.50
C GLU A 226 6.82 3.95 -27.96
N LYS A 227 7.45 2.78 -28.14
CA LYS A 227 7.03 1.54 -27.49
C LYS A 227 8.23 0.90 -26.81
N ILE A 228 8.00 0.29 -25.65
CA ILE A 228 9.00 -0.52 -24.95
C ILE A 228 8.41 -1.90 -24.65
N GLU A 229 9.11 -2.93 -25.08
CA GLU A 229 8.82 -4.32 -24.70
C GLU A 229 9.53 -4.64 -23.38
N THR A 230 8.86 -5.33 -22.46
CA THR A 230 9.34 -5.66 -21.12
C THR A 230 8.82 -7.02 -20.65
N ASP A 231 9.58 -7.70 -19.79
CA ASP A 231 9.17 -8.97 -19.20
C ASP A 231 8.14 -8.78 -18.07
N MET A 232 8.25 -7.64 -17.36
CA MET A 232 7.44 -7.32 -16.19
C MET A 232 7.05 -5.85 -16.17
N VAL A 233 5.82 -5.57 -15.73
CA VAL A 233 5.33 -4.22 -15.43
C VAL A 233 4.93 -4.10 -13.97
N VAL A 234 5.33 -3.01 -13.33
CA VAL A 234 4.94 -2.67 -11.96
C VAL A 234 4.16 -1.35 -11.95
N LEU A 235 2.90 -1.42 -11.53
CA LEU A 235 2.00 -0.28 -11.43
C LEU A 235 2.16 0.37 -10.05
N ALA A 236 2.68 1.59 -10.00
CA ALA A 236 2.78 2.35 -8.75
C ALA A 236 1.40 2.93 -8.41
N LEU A 237 0.63 2.17 -7.64
CA LEU A 237 -0.76 2.48 -7.32
C LEU A 237 -0.88 3.70 -6.42
N GLY A 238 -1.90 4.50 -6.68
CA GLY A 238 -2.35 5.53 -5.77
C GLY A 238 -2.86 4.94 -4.46
N ILE A 239 -2.83 5.76 -3.42
CA ILE A 239 -3.42 5.47 -2.12
C ILE A 239 -4.52 6.48 -1.80
N VAL A 240 -5.55 6.00 -1.10
CA VAL A 240 -6.64 6.81 -0.56
C VAL A 240 -6.82 6.50 0.92
N PRO A 241 -7.32 7.44 1.75
CA PRO A 241 -7.58 7.19 3.16
C PRO A 241 -8.51 5.99 3.39
N ASN A 242 -8.30 5.27 4.50
CA ASN A 242 -9.10 4.11 4.91
C ASN A 242 -9.90 4.39 6.19
N PRO A 243 -10.90 5.29 6.16
CA PRO A 243 -11.67 5.62 7.35
C PRO A 243 -12.59 4.47 7.75
N PRO A 244 -12.72 4.16 9.06
CA PRO A 244 -13.75 3.27 9.55
C PRO A 244 -15.15 3.85 9.31
N ASP A 245 -16.15 2.97 9.19
CA ASP A 245 -17.51 3.34 8.78
C ASP A 245 -18.20 4.36 9.70
N PHE A 246 -17.84 4.39 10.98
CA PHE A 246 -18.42 5.37 11.90
C PHE A 246 -18.05 6.81 11.50
N MET A 247 -16.86 7.06 10.96
CA MET A 247 -16.46 8.41 10.51
C MET A 247 -17.31 8.89 9.33
N ARG A 248 -17.72 7.97 8.44
CA ARG A 248 -18.65 8.30 7.35
C ARG A 248 -20.01 8.68 7.90
N ARG A 249 -20.52 7.92 8.87
CA ARG A 249 -21.79 8.21 9.57
C ARG A 249 -21.76 9.55 10.31
N LEU A 250 -20.59 9.95 10.80
CA LEU A 250 -20.35 11.26 11.42
C LEU A 250 -20.12 12.40 10.40
N GLY A 251 -20.20 12.13 9.10
CA GLY A 251 -20.02 13.15 8.06
C GLY A 251 -18.60 13.68 7.92
N LEU A 252 -17.59 12.95 8.42
CA LEU A 252 -16.18 13.34 8.43
C LEU A 252 -15.41 12.96 7.16
N VAL A 253 -16.02 12.20 6.26
CA VAL A 253 -15.37 11.74 5.02
C VAL A 253 -15.93 12.51 3.84
N GLU A 254 -15.06 13.18 3.10
CA GLU A 254 -15.39 13.93 1.89
C GLU A 254 -15.71 13.00 0.71
N PRO A 255 -16.39 13.49 -0.35
CA PRO A 255 -16.71 12.68 -1.52
C PRO A 255 -15.49 12.06 -2.23
N ASP A 256 -14.33 12.70 -2.15
CA ASP A 256 -13.06 12.21 -2.72
C ASP A 256 -12.27 11.29 -1.75
N GLY A 257 -12.86 10.97 -0.60
CA GLY A 257 -12.31 10.10 0.43
C GLY A 257 -11.38 10.78 1.44
N ARG A 258 -11.09 12.08 1.29
CA ARG A 258 -10.34 12.85 2.28
C ARG A 258 -11.10 12.95 3.60
N ILE A 259 -10.37 13.16 4.69
CA ILE A 259 -10.95 13.34 6.01
C ILE A 259 -11.06 14.83 6.30
N LYS A 260 -12.24 15.26 6.75
CA LYS A 260 -12.47 16.63 7.21
C LYS A 260 -11.62 16.89 8.45
N ILE A 261 -10.79 17.92 8.36
CA ILE A 261 -10.00 18.45 9.47
C ILE A 261 -10.63 19.77 9.95
N LYS A 262 -10.36 20.12 11.21
CA LYS A 262 -10.88 21.34 11.83
C LYS A 262 -10.26 22.59 11.21
N ASP A 263 -8.94 22.58 11.02
CA ASP A 263 -8.18 23.71 10.48
C ASP A 263 -6.95 23.21 9.68
N PRO A 264 -6.59 23.82 8.53
CA PRO A 264 -5.43 23.41 7.74
C PRO A 264 -4.08 23.50 8.47
N SER A 265 -3.92 24.40 9.43
CA SER A 265 -2.72 24.48 10.29
C SER A 265 -2.68 23.37 11.36
N ASP A 266 -3.80 22.63 11.51
CA ASP A 266 -3.96 21.54 12.46
C ASP A 266 -4.50 20.27 11.78
N PRO A 267 -3.67 19.59 10.96
CA PRO A 267 -4.10 18.48 10.10
C PRO A 267 -4.36 17.16 10.84
N ILE A 268 -4.47 17.21 12.17
CA ILE A 268 -4.63 16.04 13.06
C ILE A 268 -5.93 16.06 13.87
N THR A 269 -6.60 17.21 13.94
CA THR A 269 -7.84 17.38 14.71
C THR A 269 -9.03 17.37 13.76
N THR A 270 -10.07 16.60 14.12
CA THR A 270 -11.33 16.61 13.38
C THR A 270 -12.28 17.70 13.91
N PRO A 271 -13.35 18.05 13.18
CA PRO A 271 -14.41 18.91 13.70
C PRO A 271 -15.14 18.37 14.94
N ILE A 272 -14.96 17.10 15.33
CA ILE A 272 -15.55 16.50 16.52
C ILE A 272 -14.52 16.53 17.64
N ASP A 273 -14.86 17.23 18.73
CA ASP A 273 -13.99 17.33 19.90
C ASP A 273 -13.71 15.96 20.51
N GLY A 274 -12.44 15.69 20.83
CA GLY A 274 -11.98 14.40 21.34
C GLY A 274 -11.72 13.35 20.26
N LEU A 275 -11.99 13.62 18.98
CA LEU A 275 -11.68 12.73 17.87
C LEU A 275 -10.53 13.26 17.01
N PHE A 276 -9.47 12.49 16.94
CA PHE A 276 -8.22 12.83 16.25
C PHE A 276 -7.88 11.81 15.17
N ILE A 277 -7.04 12.20 14.22
CA ILE A 277 -6.55 11.33 13.13
C ILE A 277 -5.04 11.38 13.02
N ALA A 278 -4.44 10.27 12.59
CA ALA A 278 -2.99 10.16 12.45
C ALA A 278 -2.57 9.39 11.17
N GLY A 279 -1.35 9.67 10.73
CA GLY A 279 -0.71 8.97 9.62
C GLY A 279 -1.42 9.19 8.29
N MET A 280 -1.40 8.18 7.43
CA MET A 280 -1.94 8.28 6.08
C MET A 280 -3.48 8.42 6.01
N LEU A 281 -4.20 8.23 7.13
CA LEU A 281 -5.62 8.55 7.19
C LEU A 281 -5.87 10.06 7.01
N ALA A 282 -4.98 10.90 7.57
CA ALA A 282 -5.03 12.35 7.39
C ALA A 282 -4.63 12.81 5.98
N GLY A 283 -4.07 11.91 5.16
CA GLY A 283 -3.67 12.17 3.79
C GLY A 283 -2.37 11.48 3.41
N PRO A 284 -2.10 11.29 2.10
CA PRO A 284 -0.92 10.58 1.63
C PRO A 284 0.39 11.25 2.09
N LYS A 285 1.30 10.45 2.63
CA LYS A 285 2.61 10.87 3.18
C LYS A 285 3.56 9.66 3.23
N ASP A 286 4.76 9.78 3.76
CA ASP A 286 5.67 8.66 3.97
C ASP A 286 5.68 8.17 5.43
N ILE A 287 6.61 7.26 5.75
CA ILE A 287 6.76 6.70 7.11
C ILE A 287 7.27 7.77 8.09
N PRO A 288 8.37 8.51 7.84
CA PRO A 288 8.83 9.60 8.70
C PRO A 288 7.73 10.60 9.08
N ASP A 289 6.98 11.08 8.09
CA ASP A 289 5.88 12.04 8.32
C ASP A 289 4.76 11.41 9.15
N SER A 290 4.47 10.13 8.93
CA SER A 290 3.45 9.41 9.70
C SER A 290 3.85 9.24 11.16
N VAL A 291 5.13 8.95 11.44
CA VAL A 291 5.68 8.85 12.80
C VAL A 291 5.65 10.20 13.49
N ALA A 292 6.10 11.26 12.82
CA ALA A 292 6.05 12.63 13.35
C ALA A 292 4.62 13.05 13.70
N GLN A 293 3.66 12.75 12.82
CA GLN A 293 2.24 13.02 13.07
C GLN A 293 1.68 12.22 14.25
N GLY A 294 2.12 10.97 14.44
CA GLY A 294 1.76 10.18 15.61
C GLY A 294 2.16 10.85 16.94
N SER A 295 3.38 11.37 17.01
CA SER A 295 3.86 12.14 18.16
C SER A 295 3.06 13.43 18.37
N ALA A 296 2.77 14.16 17.28
CA ALA A 296 1.97 15.39 17.35
C ALA A 296 0.55 15.14 17.90
N VAL A 297 -0.10 14.07 17.45
CA VAL A 297 -1.43 13.66 17.93
C VAL A 297 -1.40 13.29 19.41
N ALA A 298 -0.38 12.58 19.87
CA ALA A 298 -0.25 12.21 21.28
C ALA A 298 -0.23 13.46 22.19
N ILE A 299 0.54 14.49 21.80
CA ILE A 299 0.58 15.77 22.52
C ILE A 299 -0.79 16.47 22.47
N ARG A 300 -1.44 16.47 21.31
CA ARG A 300 -2.75 17.12 21.16
C ARG A 300 -3.83 16.45 22.01
N VAL A 301 -3.81 15.13 22.09
CA VAL A 301 -4.71 14.36 22.96
C VAL A 301 -4.43 14.68 24.43
N MET A 302 -3.16 14.75 24.83
CA MET A 302 -2.78 15.14 26.19
C MET A 302 -3.30 16.55 26.54
N GLN A 303 -3.16 17.52 25.63
CA GLN A 303 -3.72 18.87 25.79
C GLN A 303 -5.24 18.83 25.95
N HIS A 304 -5.95 18.02 25.16
CA HIS A 304 -7.41 17.87 25.27
C HIS A 304 -7.83 17.28 26.62
N ILE A 305 -7.15 16.23 27.08
CA ILE A 305 -7.46 15.55 28.35
C ILE A 305 -7.15 16.45 29.55
N LEU A 306 -5.99 17.12 29.54
CA LEU A 306 -5.58 18.00 30.65
C LEU A 306 -6.36 19.33 30.65
N GLY A 307 -6.68 19.87 29.47
CA GLY A 307 -7.49 21.09 29.34
C GLY A 307 -8.89 20.94 29.93
N LYS A 308 -9.48 19.74 29.91
CA LYS A 308 -10.73 19.43 30.61
C LYS A 308 -10.60 19.41 32.14
N LYS A 309 -9.39 19.26 32.69
CA LYS A 309 -9.14 19.27 34.14
C LYS A 309 -8.82 20.66 34.70
N ILE A 310 -8.52 21.62 33.83
CA ILE A 310 -8.32 23.02 34.21
C ILE A 310 -9.65 23.73 33.95
N GLU A 311 -10.62 23.56 34.84
CA GLU A 311 -11.58 24.64 35.06
C GLU A 311 -10.75 25.81 35.55
N VAL A 312 -10.58 26.81 34.68
CA VAL A 312 -10.05 28.11 35.10
C VAL A 312 -11.05 28.64 36.11
N VAL A 313 -10.75 28.45 37.39
CA VAL A 313 -11.32 29.25 38.46
C VAL A 313 -10.80 30.65 38.22
N ALA A 314 -11.56 31.44 37.47
CA ALA A 314 -11.36 32.86 37.39
C ALA A 314 -11.57 33.41 38.81
N LEU A 315 -10.49 33.87 39.44
CA LEU A 315 -10.54 34.82 40.55
C LEU A 315 -10.76 36.23 39.98
#